data_AF-A0A411WLF0-F1
#
_entry.id   AF-A0A411WLF0-F1
#
_cell.length_a   1.000
_cell.length_b   1.000
_cell.length_c   1.000
_cell.angle_alpha   90.00
_cell.angle_beta   90.00
_cell.angle_gamma   90.00
#
_symmetry.space_group_name_H-M   'P 1'
#
loop_
_entity.id
_entity.type
_entity.pdbx_description
1 polymer ?
#
loop_
_entity_poly.entity_id
_entity_poly.type
_entity_poly.pdbx_seq_one_letter_code
_entity_poly.pdbx_strand_id
1 'polypeptide(L)'
;MSDVLQNLLTLLHLEKIDTHRFRGQSQNLGLKQLFGGQVVGQALSAAKQTVLPERKVHSCHSYFLRPGDSHQSVDYEVEVIRDGNSFSTRRVSAIQNGHTIFYMTASYQSYEEGFDHQAAVMPDVPPPESLVSETDIAKKFAHLLSEPMKSVFCNEMPIEMRPVKYHNLLKAEIDKPIRHVWLRANGTIPDDPGIHKYLLGYASDFNFLPTALQPHGIALLQPGMQVATIDHSIWFHRTFRMDEWLLYSVESPSASGARGFVRGQFFTRSGLLVASTSQEGVMRFHKG
;
A
#
# COMPACT_ATOMS: atom_id res chain seq x y z
N MET A 1 0.38 -2.05 -21.70
CA MET A 1 -0.03 -2.27 -20.30
C MET A 1 -0.23 -3.77 -20.12
N SER A 2 0.29 -4.36 -19.03
CA SER A 2 0.11 -5.79 -18.76
C SER A 2 -1.35 -6.09 -18.38
N ASP A 3 -1.82 -7.32 -18.63
CA ASP A 3 -3.18 -7.73 -18.28
C ASP A 3 -3.41 -7.66 -16.77
N VAL A 4 -2.40 -8.00 -15.97
CA VAL A 4 -2.46 -7.92 -14.51
C VAL A 4 -2.59 -6.48 -14.01
N LEU A 5 -1.91 -5.52 -14.63
CA LEU A 5 -2.06 -4.10 -14.30
C LEU A 5 -3.44 -3.57 -14.70
N GLN A 6 -3.92 -3.92 -15.90
CA GLN A 6 -5.28 -3.56 -16.31
C GLN A 6 -6.32 -4.12 -15.33
N ASN A 7 -6.16 -5.37 -14.88
CA ASN A 7 -7.04 -5.98 -13.88
C ASN A 7 -7.00 -5.23 -12.55
N LEU A 8 -5.82 -4.79 -12.09
CA LEU A 8 -5.72 -3.97 -10.88
C LEU A 8 -6.39 -2.59 -11.05
N LEU A 9 -6.20 -1.93 -12.21
CA LEU A 9 -6.87 -0.65 -12.46
C LEU A 9 -8.40 -0.81 -12.47
N THR A 10 -8.91 -1.87 -13.09
CA THR A 10 -10.33 -2.22 -13.06
C THR A 10 -10.79 -2.50 -11.63
N LEU A 11 -10.00 -3.21 -10.82
CA LEU A 11 -10.30 -3.51 -9.41
C LEU A 11 -10.43 -2.24 -8.56
N LEU A 12 -9.65 -1.21 -8.86
CA LEU A 12 -9.70 0.10 -8.19
C LEU A 12 -10.81 1.01 -8.73
N HIS A 13 -11.42 0.66 -9.88
CA HIS A 13 -12.58 1.33 -10.43
C HIS A 13 -13.86 0.71 -9.88
N LEU A 14 -14.41 1.32 -8.83
CA LEU A 14 -15.55 0.77 -8.11
C LEU A 14 -16.87 0.93 -8.88
N GLU A 15 -17.75 -0.05 -8.72
CA GLU A 15 -19.15 0.04 -9.14
C GLU A 15 -19.86 1.07 -8.25
N LYS A 16 -20.50 2.07 -8.86
CA LYS A 16 -21.31 3.06 -8.12
C LYS A 16 -22.71 2.49 -7.89
N ILE A 17 -23.05 2.25 -6.63
CA ILE A 17 -24.37 1.74 -6.20
C ILE A 17 -25.33 2.89 -5.93
N ASP A 18 -24.83 3.97 -5.32
CA ASP A 18 -25.57 5.20 -5.04
C ASP A 18 -24.59 6.38 -5.02
N THR A 19 -25.09 7.58 -4.78
CA THR A 19 -24.35 8.84 -4.67
C THR A 19 -23.13 8.73 -3.75
N HIS A 20 -23.29 8.06 -2.61
CA HIS A 20 -22.29 7.91 -1.56
C HIS A 20 -21.97 6.43 -1.23
N ARG A 21 -22.36 5.50 -2.11
CA ARG A 21 -22.16 4.07 -1.91
C ARG A 21 -21.56 3.42 -3.14
N PHE A 22 -20.49 2.66 -2.93
CA PHE A 22 -19.74 2.00 -3.98
C PHE A 22 -19.49 0.54 -3.62
N ARG A 23 -19.24 -0.31 -4.61
CA ARG A 23 -18.90 -1.71 -4.42
C ARG A 23 -17.60 -2.04 -5.15
N GLY A 24 -16.65 -2.60 -4.41
CA GLY A 24 -15.39 -3.10 -4.93
C GLY A 24 -15.35 -4.62 -4.92
N GLN A 25 -14.86 -5.21 -6.00
CA GLN A 25 -14.51 -6.63 -5.99
C GLN A 25 -13.23 -6.85 -5.20
N SER A 26 -12.98 -8.10 -4.82
CA SER A 26 -11.76 -8.50 -4.11
C SER A 26 -10.88 -9.39 -4.95
N GLN A 27 -9.57 -9.22 -4.80
CA GLN A 27 -8.58 -10.10 -5.38
C GLN A 27 -7.93 -10.93 -4.28
N ASN A 28 -7.95 -12.25 -4.44
CA ASN A 28 -7.20 -13.15 -3.57
C ASN A 28 -5.73 -13.20 -4.04
N LEU A 29 -4.84 -12.57 -3.26
CA LEU A 29 -3.40 -12.58 -3.48
C LEU A 29 -2.70 -13.77 -2.77
N GLY A 30 -3.41 -14.88 -2.56
CA GLY A 30 -2.89 -16.04 -1.80
C GLY A 30 -2.68 -15.79 -0.32
N LEU A 31 -3.14 -14.65 0.19
CA LEU A 31 -3.06 -14.28 1.59
C LEU A 31 -4.28 -14.84 2.34
N LYS A 32 -4.13 -15.06 3.65
CA LYS A 32 -5.22 -15.54 4.50
C LYS A 32 -6.39 -14.53 4.58
N GLN A 33 -6.10 -13.25 4.41
CA GLN A 33 -7.05 -12.15 4.56
C GLN A 33 -6.96 -11.24 3.34
N LEU A 34 -8.03 -10.47 3.12
CA LEU A 34 -8.05 -9.41 2.12
C LEU A 34 -6.85 -8.47 2.32
N PHE A 35 -6.16 -8.17 1.23
CA PHE A 35 -4.97 -7.33 1.25
C PHE A 35 -5.31 -5.89 1.63
N GLY A 36 -4.60 -5.33 2.62
CA GLY A 36 -4.88 -4.01 3.18
C GLY A 36 -4.75 -2.89 2.14
N GLY A 37 -3.72 -2.95 1.30
CA GLY A 37 -3.53 -2.02 0.18
C GLY A 37 -4.72 -2.00 -0.80
N GLN A 38 -5.42 -3.12 -1.01
CA GLN A 38 -6.63 -3.14 -1.82
C GLN A 38 -7.72 -2.25 -1.20
N VAL A 39 -7.95 -2.42 0.11
CA VAL A 39 -8.96 -1.65 0.83
C VAL A 39 -8.62 -0.16 0.83
N VAL A 40 -7.34 0.20 1.02
CA VAL A 40 -6.86 1.59 0.97
C VAL A 40 -7.06 2.20 -0.42
N GLY A 41 -6.61 1.52 -1.48
CA GLY A 41 -6.73 2.01 -2.86
C GLY A 41 -8.19 2.19 -3.28
N GLN A 42 -9.04 1.21 -2.98
CA GLN A 42 -10.48 1.28 -3.26
C GLN A 42 -11.17 2.37 -2.44
N ALA A 43 -10.87 2.52 -1.15
CA ALA A 43 -11.46 3.56 -0.32
C ALA A 43 -11.08 4.98 -0.80
N LEU A 44 -9.83 5.19 -1.26
CA LEU A 44 -9.41 6.46 -1.85
C LEU A 44 -10.15 6.75 -3.17
N SER A 45 -10.35 5.72 -4.00
CA SER A 45 -11.15 5.80 -5.22
C SER A 45 -12.61 6.16 -4.92
N ALA A 46 -13.25 5.49 -3.96
CA ALA A 46 -14.61 5.79 -3.51
C ALA A 46 -14.75 7.25 -3.05
N ALA A 47 -13.85 7.70 -2.17
CA ALA A 47 -13.89 9.07 -1.65
C ALA A 47 -13.70 10.11 -2.76
N LYS A 48 -12.79 9.90 -3.72
CA LYS A 48 -12.59 10.85 -4.83
C LYS A 48 -13.86 11.06 -5.65
N GLN A 49 -14.65 10.01 -5.88
CA GLN A 49 -15.87 10.09 -6.69
C GLN A 49 -16.96 11.01 -6.07
N THR A 50 -16.78 11.44 -4.82
CA THR A 50 -17.67 12.36 -4.09
C THR A 50 -17.07 13.76 -3.90
N VAL A 51 -15.90 14.03 -4.49
CA VAL A 51 -15.12 15.26 -4.34
C VAL A 51 -14.99 15.96 -5.69
N LEU A 52 -14.99 17.30 -5.68
CA LEU A 52 -14.81 18.11 -6.89
C LEU A 52 -13.58 17.67 -7.71
N PRO A 53 -13.64 17.70 -9.06
CA PRO A 53 -12.57 17.18 -9.92
C PRO A 53 -11.18 17.79 -9.63
N GLU A 54 -11.11 19.09 -9.37
CA GLU A 54 -9.88 19.84 -9.11
C GLU A 54 -9.21 19.53 -7.77
N ARG A 55 -9.97 18.98 -6.80
CA ARG A 55 -9.46 18.67 -5.46
C ARG A 55 -8.75 17.31 -5.46
N LYS A 56 -7.47 17.32 -5.14
CA LYS A 56 -6.60 16.14 -5.10
C LYS A 56 -6.40 15.71 -3.65
N VAL A 57 -6.40 14.40 -3.39
CA VAL A 57 -6.10 13.89 -2.04
C VAL A 57 -4.69 14.31 -1.63
N HIS A 58 -4.53 14.86 -0.43
CA HIS A 58 -3.22 15.21 0.13
C HIS A 58 -2.92 14.43 1.41
N SER A 59 -3.92 13.86 2.08
CA SER A 59 -3.70 12.90 3.15
C SER A 59 -4.85 11.93 3.33
N CYS A 60 -4.54 10.78 3.91
CA CYS A 60 -5.52 9.88 4.49
C CYS A 60 -4.99 9.20 5.76
N HIS A 61 -5.91 8.84 6.64
CA HIS A 61 -5.67 8.11 7.87
C HIS A 61 -6.70 7.01 7.99
N SER A 62 -6.26 5.79 8.30
CA SER A 62 -7.17 4.64 8.33
C SER A 62 -6.90 3.68 9.46
N TYR A 63 -7.92 2.93 9.85
CA TYR A 63 -7.84 1.83 10.82
C TYR A 63 -8.48 0.56 10.24
N PHE A 64 -7.78 -0.55 10.37
CA PHE A 64 -8.26 -1.90 10.08
C PHE A 64 -8.86 -2.49 11.35
N LEU A 65 -10.17 -2.74 11.33
CA LEU A 65 -10.93 -3.17 12.50
C LEU A 65 -11.12 -4.68 12.55
N ARG A 66 -11.27 -5.30 11.36
CA ARG A 66 -11.56 -6.72 11.19
C ARG A 66 -10.85 -7.26 9.97
N PRO A 67 -10.50 -8.56 9.96
CA PRO A 67 -9.97 -9.20 8.77
C PRO A 67 -11.03 -9.21 7.67
N GLY A 68 -10.65 -8.77 6.46
CA GLY A 68 -11.52 -8.87 5.29
C GLY A 68 -11.43 -10.27 4.65
N ASP A 69 -12.51 -10.67 3.98
CA ASP A 69 -12.60 -11.89 3.18
C ASP A 69 -12.38 -11.57 1.69
N SER A 70 -11.35 -12.17 1.09
CA SER A 70 -11.00 -11.97 -0.33
C SER A 70 -11.95 -12.64 -1.32
N HIS A 71 -12.87 -13.48 -0.85
CA HIS A 71 -13.88 -14.14 -1.68
C HIS A 71 -15.20 -13.35 -1.76
N GLN A 72 -15.28 -12.21 -1.07
CA GLN A 72 -16.46 -11.37 -1.01
C GLN A 72 -16.13 -9.95 -1.51
N SER A 73 -17.11 -9.29 -2.13
CA SER A 73 -17.01 -7.86 -2.43
C SER A 73 -16.97 -7.03 -1.15
N VAL A 74 -16.54 -5.78 -1.28
CA VAL A 74 -16.50 -4.80 -0.19
C VAL A 74 -17.41 -3.63 -0.58
N ASP A 75 -18.35 -3.29 0.29
CA ASP A 75 -19.16 -2.08 0.14
C ASP A 75 -18.43 -0.90 0.79
N TYR A 76 -18.32 0.21 0.07
CA TYR A 76 -17.71 1.45 0.54
C TYR A 76 -18.77 2.53 0.67
N GLU A 77 -19.00 2.98 1.90
CA GLU A 77 -19.90 4.10 2.20
C GLU A 77 -19.09 5.36 2.51
N VAL A 78 -19.39 6.45 1.79
CA VAL A 78 -18.65 7.71 1.88
C VAL A 78 -19.50 8.77 2.56
N GLU A 79 -19.06 9.24 3.71
CA GLU A 79 -19.65 10.37 4.43
C GLU A 79 -18.95 11.67 4.01
N VAL A 80 -19.75 12.67 3.62
CA VAL A 80 -19.28 14.04 3.37
C VAL A 80 -19.17 14.77 4.70
N ILE A 81 -17.96 14.82 5.27
CA ILE A 81 -17.71 15.48 6.55
C ILE A 81 -17.73 17.00 6.40
N ARG A 82 -17.08 17.51 5.34
CA ARG A 82 -16.95 18.95 5.09
C ARG A 82 -16.61 19.23 3.64
N ASP A 83 -17.22 20.26 3.09
CA ASP A 83 -16.75 20.97 1.91
C ASP A 83 -16.56 22.45 2.27
N GLY A 84 -15.30 22.85 2.49
CA GLY A 84 -14.92 24.25 2.68
C GLY A 84 -14.46 24.89 1.36
N ASN A 85 -13.91 26.10 1.44
CA ASN A 85 -13.42 26.82 0.25
C ASN A 85 -12.23 26.09 -0.42
N SER A 86 -11.18 25.75 0.34
CA SER A 86 -9.99 25.08 -0.19
C SER A 86 -9.96 23.56 0.05
N PHE A 87 -10.66 23.06 1.08
CA PHE A 87 -10.54 21.67 1.53
C PHE A 87 -11.88 20.90 1.51
N SER A 88 -11.83 19.65 1.07
CA SER A 88 -12.87 18.63 1.28
C SER A 88 -12.37 17.56 2.24
N THR A 89 -13.24 17.13 3.15
CA THR A 89 -12.99 15.96 4.01
C THR A 89 -14.05 14.91 3.75
N ARG A 90 -13.61 13.66 3.58
CA ARG A 90 -14.46 12.48 3.40
C ARG A 90 -14.09 11.44 4.44
N ARG A 91 -15.10 10.74 4.98
CA ARG A 91 -14.89 9.53 5.77
C ARG A 91 -15.45 8.35 4.97
N VAL A 92 -14.70 7.26 4.90
CA VAL A 92 -15.07 6.04 4.18
C VAL A 92 -15.17 4.89 5.15
N SER A 93 -16.28 4.17 5.11
CA SER A 93 -16.48 2.89 5.80
C SER A 93 -16.39 1.77 4.76
N ALA A 94 -15.50 0.80 4.96
CA ALA A 94 -15.48 -0.42 4.17
C ALA A 94 -16.21 -1.53 4.94
N ILE A 95 -17.20 -2.16 4.31
CA ILE A 95 -18.18 -3.03 4.96
C ILE A 95 -18.20 -4.38 4.25
N GLN A 96 -18.13 -5.46 5.03
CA GLN A 96 -18.40 -6.83 4.58
C GLN A 96 -19.33 -7.51 5.58
N ASN A 97 -20.31 -8.28 5.10
CA ASN A 97 -21.28 -8.99 5.93
C ASN A 97 -21.98 -8.11 6.99
N GLY A 98 -22.28 -6.86 6.63
CA GLY A 98 -22.92 -5.89 7.53
C GLY A 98 -22.01 -5.36 8.65
N HIS A 99 -20.71 -5.67 8.64
CA HIS A 99 -19.75 -5.19 9.61
C HIS A 99 -18.68 -4.31 8.95
N THR A 100 -18.37 -3.18 9.58
CA THR A 100 -17.24 -2.36 9.15
C THR A 100 -15.93 -3.10 9.41
N ILE A 101 -15.17 -3.34 8.34
CA ILE A 101 -13.84 -3.95 8.41
C ILE A 101 -12.73 -2.90 8.46
N PHE A 102 -12.99 -1.70 7.96
CA PHE A 102 -12.01 -0.62 7.85
C PHE A 102 -12.69 0.75 7.82
N TYR A 103 -12.03 1.75 8.41
CA TYR A 103 -12.40 3.17 8.26
C TYR A 103 -11.23 3.97 7.71
N MET A 104 -11.51 4.95 6.88
CA MET A 104 -10.54 5.95 6.44
C MET A 104 -11.14 7.36 6.53
N THR A 105 -10.35 8.34 6.96
CA THR A 105 -10.65 9.75 6.71
C THR A 105 -9.62 10.29 5.73
N ALA A 106 -10.07 10.90 4.64
CA ALA A 106 -9.23 11.47 3.60
C ALA A 106 -9.53 12.96 3.43
N SER A 107 -8.47 13.74 3.21
CA SER A 107 -8.56 15.18 2.97
C SER A 107 -8.02 15.53 1.59
N TYR A 108 -8.74 16.42 0.93
CA TYR A 108 -8.51 16.83 -0.45
C TYR A 108 -8.42 18.35 -0.53
N GLN A 109 -7.54 18.83 -1.40
CA GLN A 109 -7.30 20.25 -1.62
C GLN A 109 -7.15 20.52 -3.11
N SER A 110 -7.61 21.69 -3.56
CA SER A 110 -7.24 22.19 -4.89
C SER A 110 -5.75 22.51 -4.96
N TYR A 111 -5.20 22.65 -6.16
CA TYR A 111 -3.82 23.14 -6.30
C TYR A 111 -3.72 24.59 -5.83
N GLU A 112 -2.72 24.89 -5.02
CA GLU A 112 -2.35 26.22 -4.55
C GLU A 112 -0.82 26.32 -4.53
N GLU A 113 -0.26 27.46 -4.94
CA GLU A 113 1.17 27.75 -4.75
C GLU A 113 1.45 28.05 -3.27
N GLY A 114 2.62 27.64 -2.79
CA GLY A 114 2.99 27.81 -1.39
C GLY A 114 4.47 27.57 -1.15
N PHE A 115 4.86 27.54 0.13
CA PHE A 115 6.23 27.23 0.52
C PHE A 115 6.60 25.80 0.12
N ASP A 116 7.80 25.64 -0.46
CA ASP A 116 8.30 24.34 -0.89
C ASP A 116 9.68 24.06 -0.27
N HIS A 117 9.78 22.94 0.45
CA HIS A 117 11.03 22.35 0.89
C HIS A 117 10.86 20.84 1.08
N GLN A 118 11.97 20.10 1.10
CA GLN A 118 12.01 18.75 1.67
C GLN A 118 13.25 18.62 2.57
N ALA A 119 13.03 18.17 3.81
CA ALA A 119 14.14 17.88 4.73
C ALA A 119 14.72 16.47 4.51
N ALA A 120 13.87 15.54 4.05
CA ALA A 120 14.28 14.17 3.80
C ALA A 120 15.21 14.11 2.58
N VAL A 121 16.33 13.41 2.75
CA VAL A 121 17.29 13.13 1.69
C VAL A 121 17.04 11.71 1.20
N MET A 122 16.91 11.52 -0.12
CA MET A 122 16.80 10.18 -0.70
C MET A 122 18.08 9.39 -0.35
N PRO A 123 17.96 8.16 0.19
CA PRO A 123 19.13 7.37 0.54
C PRO A 123 19.90 6.95 -0.72
N ASP A 124 21.22 6.86 -0.59
CA ASP A 124 22.10 6.37 -1.66
C ASP A 124 21.97 4.85 -1.75
N VAL A 125 21.29 4.37 -2.78
CA VAL A 125 21.02 2.96 -3.04
C VAL A 125 21.28 2.63 -4.52
N PRO A 126 21.59 1.36 -4.85
CA PRO A 126 21.76 0.96 -6.24
C PRO A 126 20.53 1.31 -7.11
N PRO A 127 20.74 1.65 -8.38
CA PRO A 127 19.65 1.95 -9.30
C PRO A 127 18.81 0.69 -9.58
N PRO A 128 17.51 0.83 -9.90
CA PRO A 128 16.60 -0.30 -10.05
C PRO A 128 17.06 -1.28 -11.13
N GLU A 129 17.73 -0.81 -12.19
CA GLU A 129 18.23 -1.65 -13.28
C GLU A 129 19.30 -2.67 -12.84
N SER A 130 19.99 -2.40 -11.74
CA SER A 130 21.01 -3.30 -11.16
C SER A 130 20.44 -4.36 -10.22
N LEU A 131 19.15 -4.25 -9.89
CA LEU A 131 18.48 -5.09 -8.90
C LEU A 131 17.58 -6.14 -9.58
N VAL A 132 17.42 -7.28 -8.89
CA VAL A 132 16.54 -8.36 -9.33
C VAL A 132 15.13 -8.11 -8.81
N SER A 133 14.12 -8.36 -9.64
CA SER A 133 12.71 -8.21 -9.23
C SER A 133 12.28 -9.27 -8.21
N GLU A 134 11.30 -8.96 -7.37
CA GLU A 134 10.72 -9.94 -6.43
C GLU A 134 10.15 -11.15 -7.16
N THR A 135 9.50 -10.94 -8.32
CA THR A 135 8.98 -12.01 -9.17
C THR A 135 10.10 -12.93 -9.66
N ASP A 136 11.24 -12.39 -10.09
CA ASP A 136 12.37 -13.21 -10.54
C ASP A 136 13.10 -13.89 -9.39
N ILE A 137 13.14 -13.27 -8.20
CA ILE A 137 13.60 -13.92 -6.98
C ILE A 137 12.68 -15.09 -6.63
N ALA A 138 11.36 -14.89 -6.63
CA ALA A 138 10.38 -15.94 -6.35
C ALA A 138 10.50 -17.12 -7.33
N LYS A 139 10.68 -16.84 -8.63
CA LYS A 139 10.92 -17.87 -9.65
C LYS A 139 12.14 -18.74 -9.35
N LYS A 140 13.23 -18.17 -8.82
CA LYS A 140 14.43 -18.95 -8.42
C LYS A 140 14.12 -19.94 -7.29
N PHE A 141 13.23 -19.56 -6.38
CA PHE A 141 12.81 -20.40 -5.24
C PHE A 141 11.52 -21.18 -5.51
N ALA A 142 10.97 -21.15 -6.73
CA ALA A 142 9.68 -21.76 -7.06
C ALA A 142 9.63 -23.25 -6.70
N HIS A 143 10.74 -23.97 -6.81
CA HIS A 143 10.85 -25.39 -6.45
C HIS A 143 10.61 -25.68 -4.96
N LEU A 144 10.69 -24.68 -4.08
CA LEU A 144 10.41 -24.77 -2.64
C LEU A 144 8.97 -24.35 -2.30
N LEU A 145 8.23 -23.80 -3.25
CA LEU A 145 6.88 -23.27 -3.04
C LEU A 145 5.83 -24.31 -3.41
N SER A 146 4.72 -24.33 -2.66
CA SER A 146 3.53 -25.08 -3.04
C SER A 146 2.89 -24.48 -4.30
N GLU A 147 2.09 -25.26 -5.04
CA GLU A 147 1.41 -24.76 -6.25
C GLU A 147 0.57 -23.48 -6.01
N PRO A 148 -0.21 -23.37 -4.91
CA PRO A 148 -0.91 -22.11 -4.59
C PRO A 148 0.03 -20.93 -4.35
N MET A 149 1.23 -21.16 -3.80
CA MET A 149 2.21 -20.10 -3.59
C MET A 149 2.89 -19.70 -4.90
N LYS A 150 3.14 -20.65 -5.83
CA LYS A 150 3.71 -20.34 -7.14
C LYS A 150 2.80 -19.42 -7.95
N SER A 151 1.49 -19.69 -7.99
CA SER A 151 0.54 -18.87 -8.74
C SER A 151 0.40 -17.44 -8.20
N VAL A 152 0.82 -17.22 -6.95
CA VAL A 152 0.76 -15.92 -6.27
C VAL A 152 2.07 -15.15 -6.42
N PHE A 153 3.21 -15.80 -6.19
CA PHE A 153 4.50 -15.12 -6.09
C PHE A 153 5.34 -15.16 -7.38
N CYS A 154 5.15 -16.18 -8.24
CA CYS A 154 5.96 -16.36 -9.45
C CYS A 154 5.33 -15.75 -10.70
N ASN A 155 4.05 -15.38 -10.62
CA ASN A 155 3.32 -14.78 -11.73
C ASN A 155 3.66 -13.30 -11.89
N GLU A 156 3.31 -12.77 -13.06
CA GLU A 156 3.45 -11.34 -13.34
C GLU A 156 2.63 -10.52 -12.34
N MET A 157 3.25 -9.48 -11.78
CA MET A 157 2.61 -8.60 -10.80
C MET A 157 2.24 -7.25 -11.45
N PRO A 158 1.13 -6.63 -11.02
CA PRO A 158 0.73 -5.32 -11.55
C PRO A 158 1.69 -4.20 -11.14
N ILE A 159 2.39 -4.38 -10.03
CA ILE A 159 3.46 -3.50 -9.55
C ILE A 159 4.76 -4.30 -9.59
N GLU A 160 5.72 -3.84 -10.37
CA GLU A 160 7.07 -4.37 -10.37
C GLU A 160 7.80 -3.85 -9.12
N MET A 161 8.38 -4.75 -8.33
CA MET A 161 9.15 -4.41 -7.13
C MET A 161 10.55 -5.00 -7.20
N ARG A 162 11.55 -4.20 -6.86
CA ARG A 162 12.97 -4.56 -6.85
C ARG A 162 13.59 -4.17 -5.50
N PRO A 163 13.73 -5.11 -4.55
CA PRO A 163 14.29 -4.81 -3.24
C PRO A 163 15.80 -4.57 -3.36
N VAL A 164 16.31 -3.56 -2.66
CA VAL A 164 17.76 -3.30 -2.56
C VAL A 164 18.44 -4.45 -1.79
N LYS A 165 17.78 -4.93 -0.74
CA LYS A 165 18.14 -6.14 -0.02
C LYS A 165 16.91 -7.02 0.09
N TYR A 166 17.01 -8.25 -0.37
CA TYR A 166 15.92 -9.22 -0.26
C TYR A 166 15.87 -9.81 1.16
N HIS A 167 14.72 -9.69 1.82
CA HIS A 167 14.44 -10.36 3.09
C HIS A 167 13.48 -11.52 2.82
N ASN A 168 13.95 -12.75 3.02
CA ASN A 168 13.17 -13.95 2.75
C ASN A 168 11.99 -14.07 3.74
N LEU A 169 10.79 -14.34 3.19
CA LEU A 169 9.54 -14.36 3.96
C LEU A 169 9.37 -15.59 4.86
N LEU A 170 10.13 -16.66 4.62
CA LEU A 170 10.07 -17.93 5.36
C LEU A 170 11.26 -18.11 6.31
N LYS A 171 12.42 -17.53 5.98
CA LYS A 171 13.64 -17.60 6.78
C LYS A 171 14.27 -16.22 6.90
N ALA A 172 14.35 -15.70 8.11
CA ALA A 172 14.91 -14.38 8.37
C ALA A 172 16.29 -14.48 9.06
N GLU A 173 17.06 -13.42 8.89
CA GLU A 173 18.30 -13.15 9.61
C GLU A 173 18.13 -11.82 10.33
N ILE A 174 18.88 -11.62 11.43
CA ILE A 174 18.88 -10.35 12.15
C ILE A 174 19.46 -9.27 11.24
N ASP A 175 18.74 -8.15 11.12
CA ASP A 175 19.16 -7.02 10.30
C ASP A 175 18.71 -5.69 10.91
N LYS A 176 19.24 -4.58 10.40
CA LYS A 176 18.76 -3.24 10.76
C LYS A 176 17.27 -3.11 10.39
N PRO A 177 16.48 -2.32 11.12
CA PRO A 177 15.07 -2.06 10.81
C PRO A 177 14.90 -1.07 9.65
N ILE A 178 15.58 -1.31 8.53
CA ILE A 178 15.56 -0.45 7.35
C ILE A 178 15.32 -1.32 6.12
N ARG A 179 14.45 -0.86 5.21
CA ARG A 179 14.17 -1.51 3.95
C ARG A 179 14.05 -0.49 2.83
N HIS A 180 14.61 -0.81 1.67
CA HIS A 180 14.52 0.00 0.47
C HIS A 180 14.05 -0.87 -0.69
N VAL A 181 12.98 -0.45 -1.36
CA VAL A 181 12.41 -1.16 -2.51
C VAL A 181 12.10 -0.16 -3.60
N TRP A 182 12.64 -0.39 -4.79
CA TRP A 182 12.19 0.31 -5.98
C TRP A 182 10.89 -0.30 -6.47
N LEU A 183 9.92 0.52 -6.81
CA LEU A 183 8.65 0.06 -7.37
C LEU A 183 8.13 0.96 -8.49
N ARG A 184 7.38 0.34 -9.40
CA ARG A 184 6.60 1.02 -10.45
C ARG A 184 5.45 0.13 -10.91
N ALA A 185 4.44 0.71 -11.51
CA ALA A 185 3.42 -0.01 -12.24
C ALA A 185 4.07 -0.76 -13.41
N ASN A 186 3.67 -2.02 -13.62
CA ASN A 186 4.18 -2.87 -14.68
C ASN A 186 3.45 -2.57 -16.01
N GLY A 187 3.75 -1.40 -16.56
CA GLY A 187 3.16 -0.88 -17.80
C GLY A 187 2.70 0.56 -17.66
N THR A 188 2.26 1.13 -18.78
CA THR A 188 1.70 2.50 -18.83
C THR A 188 0.35 2.56 -18.16
N ILE A 189 0.08 3.64 -17.43
CA ILE A 189 -1.20 3.94 -16.79
C ILE A 189 -1.78 5.27 -17.29
N PRO A 190 -3.10 5.49 -17.21
CA PRO A 190 -3.72 6.74 -17.67
C PRO A 190 -3.20 7.97 -16.94
N ASP A 191 -3.20 9.12 -17.63
CA ASP A 191 -2.71 10.42 -17.12
C ASP A 191 -3.70 11.10 -16.15
N ASP A 192 -4.39 10.32 -15.30
CA ASP A 192 -5.23 10.82 -14.22
C ASP A 192 -4.44 10.81 -12.90
N PRO A 193 -4.14 12.00 -12.32
CA PRO A 193 -3.43 12.10 -11.04
C PRO A 193 -4.06 11.31 -9.89
N GLY A 194 -5.38 11.10 -9.91
CA GLY A 194 -6.10 10.28 -8.94
C GLY A 194 -5.66 8.82 -8.99
N ILE A 195 -5.59 8.23 -10.20
CA ILE A 195 -5.19 6.83 -10.40
C ILE A 195 -3.80 6.58 -9.81
N HIS A 196 -2.84 7.47 -10.09
CA HIS A 196 -1.49 7.38 -9.52
C HIS A 196 -1.49 7.35 -7.98
N LYS A 197 -2.33 8.17 -7.33
CA LYS A 197 -2.41 8.24 -5.87
C LYS A 197 -3.09 7.01 -5.25
N TYR A 198 -4.13 6.46 -5.88
CA TYR A 198 -4.81 5.27 -5.35
C TYR A 198 -3.95 4.02 -5.55
N LEU A 199 -3.22 3.97 -6.66
CA LEU A 199 -2.25 2.92 -6.95
C LEU A 199 -1.04 2.99 -6.01
N LEU A 200 -0.56 4.19 -5.66
CA LEU A 200 0.43 4.35 -4.60
C LEU A 200 -0.14 3.93 -3.24
N GLY A 201 -1.39 4.28 -2.94
CA GLY A 201 -2.11 3.81 -1.75
C GLY A 201 -2.13 2.29 -1.65
N TYR A 202 -2.44 1.60 -2.75
CA TYR A 202 -2.35 0.15 -2.87
C TYR A 202 -0.93 -0.38 -2.65
N ALA A 203 0.05 0.22 -3.33
CA ALA A 203 1.45 -0.23 -3.26
C ALA A 203 2.09 0.00 -1.88
N SER A 204 1.63 1.00 -1.13
CA SER A 204 2.26 1.45 0.12
C SER A 204 2.17 0.47 1.29
N ASP A 205 1.27 -0.51 1.22
CA ASP A 205 1.13 -1.57 2.22
C ASP A 205 2.05 -2.78 1.92
N PHE A 206 2.67 -2.84 0.73
CA PHE A 206 3.71 -3.83 0.44
C PHE A 206 5.05 -3.42 1.05
N ASN A 207 5.84 -4.41 1.47
CA ASN A 207 7.19 -4.20 1.98
C ASN A 207 7.29 -3.20 3.14
N PHE A 208 6.20 -2.99 3.88
CA PHE A 208 6.13 -1.94 4.90
C PHE A 208 6.33 -2.48 6.32
N LEU A 209 5.25 -2.96 6.95
CA LEU A 209 5.24 -3.51 8.32
C LEU A 209 6.28 -4.62 8.58
N PRO A 210 6.61 -5.54 7.63
CA PRO A 210 7.63 -6.55 7.86
C PRO A 210 9.02 -5.99 8.22
N THR A 211 9.30 -4.72 7.93
CA THR A 211 10.55 -4.05 8.32
C THR A 211 10.76 -4.06 9.84
N ALA A 212 9.67 -3.99 10.62
CA ALA A 212 9.73 -4.06 12.08
C ALA A 212 10.14 -5.44 12.62
N LEU A 213 10.07 -6.51 11.82
CA LEU A 213 10.51 -7.85 12.21
C LEU A 213 12.03 -8.05 12.06
N GLN A 214 12.69 -7.22 11.24
CA GLN A 214 14.10 -7.39 10.85
C GLN A 214 15.08 -7.45 12.04
N PRO A 215 14.98 -6.59 13.08
CA PRO A 215 15.86 -6.66 14.24
C PRO A 215 15.72 -7.95 15.05
N HIS A 216 14.62 -8.68 14.88
CA HIS A 216 14.29 -9.88 15.64
C HIS A 216 14.67 -11.16 14.90
N GLY A 217 15.08 -11.07 13.62
CA GLY A 217 15.38 -12.25 12.80
C GLY A 217 14.18 -13.18 12.63
N ILE A 218 12.96 -12.63 12.63
CA ILE A 218 11.71 -13.39 12.45
C ILE A 218 11.15 -13.12 11.06
N ALA A 219 10.73 -14.17 10.36
CA ALA A 219 10.17 -14.05 9.02
C ALA A 219 8.65 -13.84 9.09
N LEU A 220 8.09 -13.07 8.15
CA LEU A 220 6.66 -12.72 8.11
C LEU A 220 5.76 -13.96 8.08
N LEU A 221 6.14 -14.98 7.31
CA LEU A 221 5.39 -16.22 7.11
C LEU A 221 5.92 -17.38 7.97
N GLN A 222 6.75 -17.08 8.96
CA GLN A 222 7.23 -18.11 9.90
C GLN A 222 6.05 -18.69 10.70
N PRO A 223 5.99 -20.02 10.93
CA PRO A 223 4.95 -20.62 11.76
C PRO A 223 4.86 -19.98 13.15
N GLY A 224 3.64 -19.74 13.64
CA GLY A 224 3.37 -19.06 14.92
C GLY A 224 3.36 -17.54 14.84
N MET A 225 3.75 -16.96 13.70
CA MET A 225 3.71 -15.52 13.50
C MET A 225 2.29 -15.03 13.22
N GLN A 226 1.87 -14.00 13.94
CA GLN A 226 0.65 -13.23 13.68
C GLN A 226 1.04 -11.77 13.44
N VAL A 227 0.86 -11.33 12.19
CA VAL A 227 1.04 -9.94 11.77
C VAL A 227 -0.26 -9.43 11.18
N ALA A 228 -0.70 -8.26 11.62
CA ALA A 228 -1.88 -7.60 11.06
C ALA A 228 -1.72 -6.08 11.19
N THR A 229 -2.07 -5.35 10.14
CA THR A 229 -2.09 -3.89 10.16
C THR A 229 -3.17 -3.40 11.14
N ILE A 230 -2.85 -2.38 11.95
CA ILE A 230 -3.81 -1.71 12.84
C ILE A 230 -4.29 -0.43 12.16
N ASP A 231 -3.35 0.42 11.73
CA ASP A 231 -3.61 1.68 11.07
C ASP A 231 -2.69 1.88 9.87
N HIS A 232 -3.08 2.76 8.95
CA HIS A 232 -2.23 3.19 7.84
C HIS A 232 -2.54 4.62 7.45
N SER A 233 -1.51 5.45 7.38
CA SER A 233 -1.63 6.86 7.01
C SER A 233 -0.69 7.20 5.87
N ILE A 234 -1.15 8.07 4.98
CA ILE A 234 -0.41 8.54 3.81
C ILE A 234 -0.56 10.05 3.71
N TRP A 235 0.54 10.75 3.41
CA TRP A 235 0.56 12.14 3.01
C TRP A 235 1.16 12.25 1.62
N PHE A 236 0.44 12.86 0.68
CA PHE A 236 0.86 13.06 -0.70
C PHE A 236 1.35 14.50 -0.85
N HIS A 237 2.66 14.68 -1.06
CA HIS A 237 3.32 15.98 -1.04
C HIS A 237 3.39 16.61 -2.41
N ARG A 238 3.73 15.80 -3.43
CA ARG A 238 4.03 16.28 -4.79
C ARG A 238 3.39 15.39 -5.83
N THR A 239 3.32 15.87 -7.06
CA THR A 239 2.88 15.08 -8.21
C THR A 239 3.94 14.05 -8.57
N PHE A 240 3.50 12.86 -8.99
CA PHE A 240 4.38 11.78 -9.41
C PHE A 240 3.66 10.90 -10.42
N ARG A 241 4.45 10.08 -11.11
CA ARG A 241 3.98 9.01 -11.97
C ARG A 241 4.27 7.67 -11.32
N MET A 242 3.28 6.78 -11.35
CA MET A 242 3.39 5.46 -10.72
C MET A 242 3.95 4.43 -11.71
N ASP A 243 3.91 4.70 -13.01
CA ASP A 243 4.61 3.97 -14.07
C ASP A 243 6.08 4.40 -14.25
N GLU A 244 6.55 5.36 -13.44
CA GLU A 244 7.96 5.67 -13.26
C GLU A 244 8.50 5.05 -11.96
N TRP A 245 9.82 4.86 -11.89
CA TRP A 245 10.46 4.31 -10.70
C TRP A 245 10.35 5.25 -9.49
N LEU A 246 9.75 4.72 -8.43
CA LEU A 246 9.75 5.32 -7.10
C LEU A 246 10.56 4.45 -6.15
N LEU A 247 11.38 5.07 -5.31
CA LEU A 247 12.05 4.41 -4.19
C LEU A 247 11.15 4.50 -2.96
N TYR A 248 10.75 3.36 -2.41
CA TYR A 248 10.13 3.28 -1.10
C TYR A 248 11.20 3.02 -0.03
N SER A 249 11.47 4.03 0.78
CA SER A 249 12.42 3.96 1.89
C SER A 249 11.67 3.83 3.21
N VAL A 250 11.82 2.70 3.87
CA VAL A 250 11.09 2.32 5.08
C VAL A 250 12.05 2.12 6.24
N GLU A 251 11.65 2.57 7.43
CA GLU A 251 12.31 2.28 8.69
C GLU A 251 11.30 1.83 9.76
N SER A 252 11.77 1.06 10.74
CA SER A 252 11.04 0.80 11.99
C SER A 252 11.78 1.39 13.18
N PRO A 253 11.33 2.54 13.72
CA PRO A 253 12.01 3.18 14.84
C PRO A 253 11.68 2.51 16.20
N SER A 254 10.62 1.69 16.27
CA SER A 254 10.23 1.02 17.52
C SER A 254 9.36 -0.22 17.27
N ALA A 255 9.56 -1.23 18.12
CA ALA A 255 8.66 -2.36 18.30
C ALA A 255 8.54 -2.67 19.80
N SER A 256 7.32 -2.66 20.33
CA SER A 256 7.05 -2.87 21.76
C SER A 256 5.60 -3.28 22.01
N GLY A 257 5.34 -4.00 23.09
CA GLY A 257 3.96 -4.34 23.50
C GLY A 257 3.17 -5.12 22.45
N ALA A 258 3.83 -6.07 21.77
CA ALA A 258 3.28 -6.86 20.67
C ALA A 258 2.83 -6.04 19.44
N ARG A 259 3.48 -4.88 19.22
CA ARG A 259 3.27 -4.02 18.06
C ARG A 259 4.61 -3.61 17.45
N GLY A 260 4.60 -3.37 16.15
CA GLY A 260 5.71 -2.73 15.45
C GLY A 260 5.21 -1.51 14.71
N PHE A 261 6.02 -0.45 14.76
CA PHE A 261 5.75 0.80 14.08
C PHE A 261 6.74 0.98 12.93
N VAL A 262 6.23 1.38 11.77
CA VAL A 262 7.02 1.67 10.58
C VAL A 262 6.66 3.04 10.02
N ARG A 263 7.66 3.71 9.44
CA ARG A 263 7.49 4.94 8.66
C ARG A 263 8.16 4.79 7.32
N GLY A 264 7.55 5.35 6.29
CA GLY A 264 8.00 5.22 4.92
C GLY A 264 8.01 6.55 4.18
N GLN A 265 8.88 6.64 3.17
CA GLN A 265 9.03 7.80 2.30
C GLN A 265 9.18 7.32 0.86
N PHE A 266 8.42 7.93 -0.04
CA PHE A 266 8.49 7.68 -1.47
C PHE A 266 9.29 8.79 -2.15
N PHE A 267 10.32 8.42 -2.88
CA PHE A 267 11.13 9.33 -3.68
C PHE A 267 11.03 9.00 -5.16
N THR A 268 11.03 10.01 -6.04
CA THR A 268 11.32 9.79 -7.46
C THR A 268 12.77 9.35 -7.64
N ARG A 269 13.11 8.81 -8.82
CA ARG A 269 14.51 8.54 -9.21
C ARG A 269 15.42 9.76 -9.07
N SER A 270 14.90 10.96 -9.25
CA SER A 270 15.65 12.22 -9.10
C SER A 270 15.79 12.70 -7.65
N GLY A 271 15.23 11.99 -6.67
CA GLY A 271 15.34 12.33 -5.24
C GLY A 271 14.21 13.22 -4.70
N LEU A 272 13.17 13.48 -5.48
CA LEU A 272 12.04 14.28 -5.04
C LEU A 272 11.13 13.46 -4.10
N LEU A 273 10.86 13.97 -2.90
CA LEU A 273 9.94 13.33 -1.95
C LEU A 273 8.49 13.54 -2.40
N VAL A 274 7.80 12.46 -2.75
CA VAL A 274 6.43 12.52 -3.31
C VAL A 274 5.35 12.16 -2.31
N ALA A 275 5.66 11.27 -1.36
CA ALA A 275 4.73 10.89 -0.30
C ALA A 275 5.46 10.39 0.96
N SER A 276 4.75 10.40 2.08
CA SER A 276 5.19 9.78 3.34
C SER A 276 4.09 8.89 3.92
N THR A 277 4.49 7.84 4.62
CA THR A 277 3.59 6.84 5.20
C THR A 277 3.95 6.53 6.64
N SER A 278 2.96 6.10 7.42
CA SER A 278 3.14 5.55 8.76
C SER A 278 2.11 4.47 9.04
N GLN A 279 2.53 3.42 9.73
CA GLN A 279 1.69 2.27 10.07
C GLN A 279 2.19 1.61 11.35
N GLU A 280 1.27 1.31 12.25
CA GLU A 280 1.47 0.36 13.33
C GLU A 280 0.74 -0.95 13.00
N GLY A 281 1.33 -2.06 13.40
CA GLY A 281 0.72 -3.38 13.24
C GLY A 281 0.90 -4.24 14.46
N VAL A 282 -0.04 -5.16 14.67
CA VAL A 282 0.13 -6.27 15.61
C VAL A 282 1.30 -7.11 15.13
N MET A 283 2.21 -7.42 16.05
CA MET A 283 3.32 -8.35 15.85
C MET A 283 3.40 -9.28 17.05
N ARG A 284 2.89 -10.51 16.88
CA ARG A 284 2.89 -11.54 17.92
C ARG A 284 3.54 -12.81 17.39
N PHE A 285 4.41 -13.39 18.21
CA PHE A 285 5.00 -14.68 17.94
C PHE A 285 4.49 -15.68 18.99
N HIS A 286 3.59 -16.57 18.57
CA HIS A 286 3.01 -17.59 19.42
C HIS A 286 3.95 -18.78 19.36
N LYS A 287 4.77 -18.95 20.40
CA LYS A 287 5.53 -20.18 20.59
C LYS A 287 4.53 -21.30 20.86
N GLY A 288 4.50 -22.30 19.99
CA GLY A 288 3.82 -23.56 20.25
C GLY A 288 4.42 -24.28 21.44
#